data_AF-A0A7X8J5L5-F1
#
_entry.id   AF-A0A7X8J5L5-F1
#
_cell.length_a   1.000
_cell.length_b   1.000
_cell.length_c   1.000
_cell.angle_alpha   90.00
_cell.angle_beta   90.00
_cell.angle_gamma   90.00
#
_symmetry.space_group_name_H-M   'P 1'
#
loop_
_entity.id
_entity.type
_entity.pdbx_description
1 polymer ?
#
loop_
_entity_poly.entity_id
_entity_poly.type
_entity_poly.pdbx_seq_one_letter_code
_entity_poly.pdbx_strand_id
1 'polypeptide(L)' 'MVTFTALPGGNRNNNGTFNNIGNNGNWWSSTENNTNNAWNRNLNYNNSNVNRNNNNKENGFSVRWSGI' A
#
# COMPACT_ATOMS: atom_id res chain seq x y z
N MET A 1 -19.83 -8.17 -11.92
CA MET A 1 -18.70 -8.67 -11.09
C MET A 1 -17.51 -7.78 -11.41
N VAL A 2 -17.21 -6.78 -10.57
CA VAL A 2 -16.03 -5.92 -10.78
C VAL A 2 -14.87 -6.55 -10.02
N THR A 3 -13.88 -7.03 -10.76
CA THR A 3 -12.65 -7.59 -10.19
C THR A 3 -11.69 -6.46 -9.87
N PHE A 4 -11.23 -6.38 -8.63
CA PHE A 4 -10.14 -5.47 -8.26
C PHE A 4 -8.80 -6.11 -8.62
N THR A 5 -8.09 -5.54 -9.58
CA THR A 5 -6.72 -5.97 -9.91
C THR A 5 -5.71 -5.18 -9.08
N ALA A 6 -5.14 -5.85 -8.09
CA ALA A 6 -4.13 -5.30 -7.21
C ALA A 6 -2.74 -5.35 -7.87
N LEU A 7 -2.41 -4.37 -8.73
CA LEU A 7 -1.11 -4.33 -9.41
C LEU A 7 0.03 -3.95 -8.43
N PRO A 8 1.18 -4.67 -8.43
CA PRO A 8 2.30 -4.40 -7.53
C PRO A 8 3.10 -3.17 -7.97
N GLY A 9 2.57 -1.98 -7.73
CA GLY A 9 3.19 -0.69 -8.06
C GLY A 9 4.36 -0.27 -7.16
N GLY A 10 4.68 -1.04 -6.11
CA GLY A 10 5.72 -0.71 -5.15
C GLY A 10 5.30 0.41 -4.19
N ASN A 11 6.28 1.18 -3.73
CA ASN A 11 6.07 2.35 -2.87
C ASN A 11 7.20 3.38 -2.99
N ARG A 12 6.87 4.66 -2.75
CA ARG A 12 7.86 5.73 -2.55
C ARG A 12 8.18 5.88 -1.07
N ASN A 13 9.45 5.92 -0.71
CA ASN A 13 9.89 6.30 0.63
C ASN A 13 9.88 7.82 0.80
N ASN A 14 9.89 8.32 2.04
CA ASN A 14 10.01 9.74 2.34
C ASN A 14 11.15 10.41 1.52
N ASN A 15 12.34 9.78 1.47
CA ASN A 15 13.52 10.28 0.76
C ASN A 15 13.43 10.31 -0.78
N GLY A 16 12.29 9.97 -1.39
CA GLY A 16 12.15 9.99 -2.85
C GLY A 16 12.38 8.66 -3.55
N THR A 17 13.00 7.68 -2.89
CA THR A 17 13.33 6.41 -3.55
C THR A 17 12.10 5.54 -3.71
N PHE A 18 12.01 4.85 -4.84
CA PHE A 18 10.98 3.85 -5.08
C PHE A 18 11.51 2.45 -4.77
N ASN A 19 10.69 1.65 -4.09
CA ASN A 19 11.01 0.27 -3.72
C ASN A 19 9.91 -0.69 -4.15
N ASN A 20 10.26 -1.96 -4.23
CA ASN A 20 9.34 -3.09 -4.41
C ASN A 20 8.43 -3.00 -5.65
N ILE A 21 8.82 -2.21 -6.65
CA ILE A 21 8.13 -2.13 -7.94
C ILE A 21 8.11 -3.55 -8.55
N GLY A 22 6.93 -4.01 -8.96
CA GLY A 22 6.70 -5.35 -9.51
C GLY A 22 6.58 -6.46 -8.46
N ASN A 23 7.03 -6.23 -7.22
CA ASN A 23 7.05 -7.24 -6.16
C ASN A 23 5.91 -7.07 -5.15
N ASN A 24 5.69 -5.85 -4.67
CA ASN A 24 4.66 -5.57 -3.67
C ASN A 24 3.69 -4.49 -4.15
N GLY A 25 2.41 -4.73 -3.95
CA GLY A 25 1.43 -3.66 -3.92
C GLY A 25 1.28 -3.15 -2.48
N ASN A 26 1.33 -1.84 -2.29
CA ASN A 26 1.10 -1.19 -1.01
C ASN A 26 -0.05 -0.18 -1.16
N TRP A 27 -1.04 -0.28 -0.27
CA TRP A 27 -2.19 0.62 -0.28
C TRP A 27 -2.44 1.25 1.09
N TRP A 28 -2.67 2.55 1.12
CA TRP A 28 -3.11 3.24 2.33
C TRP A 28 -4.51 2.78 2.78
N SER A 29 -4.72 2.73 4.09
CA SER A 29 -6.02 2.70 4.73
C SER A 29 -6.39 4.12 5.16
N SER A 30 -7.69 4.42 5.28
CA SER A 30 -8.17 5.69 5.85
C SER A 30 -7.96 5.82 7.36
N THR A 31 -7.47 4.76 8.00
CA THR A 31 -7.29 4.69 9.46
C THR A 31 -5.88 5.17 9.83
N GLU A 32 -5.84 6.20 10.67
CA GLU A 32 -4.61 6.65 11.33
C GLU A 32 -4.14 5.61 12.37
N ASN A 33 -2.82 5.52 12.57
CA ASN A 33 -2.25 4.80 13.71
C ASN A 33 -1.79 5.78 14.80
N ASN A 34 -1.11 6.86 14.42
CA ASN A 34 -0.70 7.97 15.30
C ASN A 34 -0.35 9.21 14.46
N THR A 35 0.15 10.27 15.11
CA THR A 35 0.55 11.53 14.48
C THR A 35 1.44 11.36 13.25
N ASN A 36 2.38 10.40 13.26
CA ASN A 36 3.36 10.22 12.19
C ASN A 36 3.02 9.04 11.24
N ASN A 37 2.19 8.09 11.68
CA ASN A 37 1.96 6.83 10.97
C ASN A 37 0.49 6.59 10.64
N ALA A 38 0.24 5.98 9.48
CA ALA A 38 -1.06 5.47 9.07
C ALA A 38 -0.99 3.97 8.81
N TRP A 39 -2.16 3.32 8.81
CA TRP A 39 -2.25 1.90 8.46
C TRP A 39 -2.19 1.70 6.95
N ASN A 40 -1.42 0.73 6.50
CA ASN A 40 -1.41 0.28 5.11
C ASN A 40 -1.65 -1.23 5.01
N ARG A 41 -2.07 -1.66 3.82
CA ARG A 41 -2.13 -3.06 3.41
C ARG A 41 -1.03 -3.32 2.41
N ASN A 42 -0.41 -4.50 2.46
CA ASN A 42 0.50 -4.94 1.41
C ASN A 42 0.16 -6.35 0.93
N LEU A 43 0.46 -6.59 -0.34
CA LEU A 43 0.33 -7.89 -0.98
C LEU A 43 1.59 -8.13 -1.82
N ASN A 44 2.20 -9.30 -1.68
CA ASN A 44 3.34 -9.71 -2.51
C ASN A 44 2.82 -10.49 -3.72
N TYR A 45 3.43 -10.31 -4.89
CA TYR A 45 3.05 -11.00 -6.12
C TYR A 45 3.01 -12.54 -5.97
N ASN A 46 3.84 -13.12 -5.10
CA ASN A 46 3.93 -14.56 -4.90
C ASN A 46 3.23 -15.07 -3.62
N ASN A 47 2.52 -14.21 -2.89
CA ASN A 47 1.88 -14.57 -1.63
C ASN A 47 0.45 -14.06 -1.61
N SER A 48 -0.52 -14.96 -1.36
CA SER A 48 -1.94 -14.63 -1.28
C SER A 48 -2.31 -13.87 0.01
N ASN A 49 -1.44 -13.85 1.02
CA ASN A 49 -1.74 -13.20 2.29
C ASN A 49 -1.59 -11.68 2.19
N VAL A 50 -2.67 -10.98 2.56
CA VAL A 50 -2.67 -9.52 2.72
C VAL A 50 -2.22 -9.19 4.14
N ASN A 51 -1.06 -8.54 4.28
CA ASN A 51 -0.61 -8.08 5.61
C ASN A 51 -1.04 -6.64 5.87
N ARG A 52 -1.11 -6.28 7.15
CA ARG A 52 -1.42 -4.94 7.61
C ARG A 52 -0.24 -4.42 8.43
N ASN A 53 0.28 -3.26 8.04
CA ASN A 53 1.42 -2.60 8.67
C ASN A 53 1.05 -1.16 9.02
N ASN A 54 1.83 -0.53 9.91
CA ASN A 54 1.81 0.92 10.09
C ASN A 54 3.09 1.52 9.48
N ASN A 55 2.94 2.66 8.80
CA ASN A 55 4.05 3.29 8.08
C ASN A 55 3.94 4.80 8.16
N ASN A 56 5.07 5.48 8.00
CA ASN A 56 5.14 6.93 7.98
C ASN A 56 4.23 7.49 6.87
N LYS A 57 3.38 8.45 7.23
CA LYS A 57 2.44 9.14 6.33
C LYS A 57 3.12 9.83 5.14
N GLU A 58 4.42 10.11 5.23
CA GLU A 58 5.23 10.70 4.15
C GLU A 58 5.56 9.69 3.02
N ASN A 59 5.32 8.40 3.24
CA ASN A 59 5.50 7.38 2.21
C ASN A 59 4.40 7.49 1.14
N GLY A 60 4.78 7.30 -0.12
CA GLY A 60 3.85 7.21 -1.24
C GLY A 60 3.37 5.79 -1.45
N PHE A 61 2.19 5.46 -0.93
CA PHE A 61 1.46 4.24 -1.29
C PHE A 61 0.25 4.58 -2.15
N SER A 62 -0.20 3.61 -2.96
CA SER A 62 -1.41 3.77 -3.75
C SER A 62 -2.64 3.92 -2.85
N VAL A 63 -3.63 4.68 -3.30
CA VAL A 63 -4.96 4.67 -2.67
C VAL A 63 -5.85 3.72 -3.44
N ARG A 64 -6.60 2.87 -2.74
CA ARG A 64 -7.65 2.06 -3.38
C ARG A 64 -8.95 2.84 -3.33
N TRP A 65 -9.53 3.13 -4.50
CA TRP A 65 -10.90 3.59 -4.60
C TRP A 65 -11.80 2.39 -4.85
N SER A 66 -12.84 2.21 -4.03
CA SER A 66 -13.91 1.26 -4.30
C SER A 66 -15.09 2.06 -4.86
N GLY A 67 -15.24 2.07 -6.18
CA GLY A 67 -16.48 2.52 -6.82
C GLY A 67 -17.47 1.37 -6.83
N ILE A 68 -18.72 1.67 -6.48
CA ILE A 68 -19.89 0.78 -6.70
C ILE A 68 -19.96 0.36 -8.16
#